data_AF-A0A938S9E9-F1
#
_entry.id   AF-A0A938S9E9-F1
#
_cell.length_a   1.000
_cell.length_b   1.000
_cell.length_c   1.000
_cell.angle_alpha   90.00
_cell.angle_beta   90.00
_cell.angle_gamma   90.00
#
_symmetry.space_group_name_H-M   'P 1'
#
loop_
_entity.id
_entity.type
_entity.pdbx_description
1 polymer ?
#
loop_
_entity_poly.entity_id
_entity_poly.type
_entity_poly.pdbx_seq_one_letter_code
_entity_poly.pdbx_strand_id
1 'polypeptide(L)'
;MVDGSWFVVDGLWLMIGGMDMGEQAPKITRVEDMRVFRESAELAFELERQSRGFGRDFRWLRTQILKSSESVPTNMTEGFYAQYSTEYLQALYRCRREGRETQWHLRYAERVGQMTTALAQQFIDRYEAVLKQINSLIASIERKIAVTGKSKPEPFIVRESEGEYVVESAP
;
A
#
# COMPACT_ATOMS: atom_id res chain seq x y z
N MET A 1 20.89 -36.26 1.80
CA MET A 1 21.49 -35.28 0.88
C MET A 1 21.28 -35.84 -0.52
N VAL A 2 20.38 -35.22 -1.30
CA VAL A 2 20.27 -35.52 -2.74
C VAL A 2 20.59 -34.21 -3.43
N ASP A 3 21.72 -34.22 -4.12
CA ASP A 3 22.26 -33.12 -4.92
C ASP A 3 21.36 -32.94 -6.16
N GLY A 4 20.71 -31.78 -6.26
CA GLY A 4 19.81 -31.45 -7.36
C GLY A 4 20.59 -30.83 -8.51
N SER A 5 20.90 -31.63 -9.53
CA SER A 5 21.55 -31.15 -10.75
C SER A 5 20.56 -30.44 -11.67
N TRP A 6 20.91 -29.24 -12.11
CA TRP A 6 20.13 -28.42 -13.06
C TRP A 6 20.62 -28.64 -14.48
N PHE A 7 19.72 -28.59 -15.47
CA PHE A 7 20.10 -28.49 -16.88
C PHE A 7 19.18 -27.56 -17.66
N VAL A 8 19.69 -27.08 -18.80
CA VAL A 8 19.03 -26.11 -19.70
C VAL A 8 18.65 -26.80 -21.01
N VAL A 9 17.38 -26.68 -21.41
CA VAL A 9 16.89 -27.03 -22.75
C VAL A 9 16.13 -25.83 -23.29
N ASP A 10 16.49 -25.36 -24.50
CA ASP A 10 15.89 -24.20 -25.17
C ASP A 10 15.74 -22.94 -24.29
N GLY A 11 16.71 -22.72 -23.39
CA GLY A 11 16.73 -21.56 -22.50
C GLY A 11 15.84 -21.67 -21.26
N LEU A 12 15.19 -22.82 -21.01
CA LEU A 12 14.49 -23.12 -19.76
C LEU A 12 15.31 -24.03 -18.84
N TRP A 13 15.34 -23.67 -17.55
CA TRP A 13 15.90 -24.51 -16.48
C TRP A 13 14.86 -25.54 -16.04
N LEU A 14 15.18 -26.83 -16.16
CA LEU A 14 14.29 -27.92 -15.74
C LEU A 14 14.92 -28.74 -14.60
N MET A 15 14.12 -29.05 -13.58
CA MET A 15 14.46 -29.96 -12.47
C MET A 15 13.76 -31.31 -12.65
N ILE A 16 14.48 -32.42 -12.46
CA ILE A 16 13.88 -33.76 -12.44
C ILE A 16 13.38 -34.04 -11.02
N GLY A 17 12.07 -33.97 -10.83
CA GLY A 17 11.41 -34.23 -9.54
C GLY A 17 10.27 -33.26 -9.33
N GLY A 18 9.11 -33.58 -9.92
CA GLY A 18 7.96 -32.70 -9.96
C GLY A 18 7.43 -32.30 -8.59
N MET A 19 7.43 -30.99 -8.35
CA MET A 19 6.35 -30.27 -7.67
C MET A 19 6.36 -28.85 -8.25
N ASP A 20 5.53 -28.64 -9.28
CA ASP A 20 5.19 -27.30 -9.76
C ASP A 20 4.38 -26.62 -8.65
N MET A 21 5.06 -25.83 -7.81
CA MET A 21 4.39 -24.92 -6.88
C MET A 21 3.94 -23.70 -7.68
N GLY A 22 2.92 -23.91 -8.52
CA GLY A 22 2.10 -22.85 -9.07
C GLY A 22 1.37 -22.15 -7.93
N GLU A 23 2.06 -21.25 -7.23
CA GLU A 23 1.47 -20.44 -6.18
C GLU A 23 0.54 -19.43 -6.85
N GLN A 24 -0.75 -19.80 -6.95
CA GLN A 24 -1.78 -18.90 -7.42
C GLN A 24 -1.80 -17.67 -6.51
N ALA A 25 -1.63 -16.49 -7.09
CA ALA A 25 -1.67 -15.24 -6.34
C ALA A 25 -2.97 -15.17 -5.51
N PRO A 26 -2.91 -14.73 -4.24
CA PRO A 26 -4.07 -14.71 -3.37
C PRO A 26 -5.17 -13.81 -3.96
N LYS A 27 -6.40 -14.31 -3.98
CA LYS A 27 -7.55 -13.54 -4.45
C LYS A 27 -7.86 -12.42 -3.45
N ILE A 28 -7.77 -11.17 -3.88
CA ILE A 28 -8.17 -10.00 -3.08
C ILE A 28 -9.69 -9.90 -3.12
N THR A 29 -10.33 -10.15 -1.97
CA THR A 29 -11.79 -10.06 -1.80
C THR A 29 -12.19 -8.95 -0.85
N ARG A 30 -11.24 -8.50 -0.02
CA ARG A 30 -11.39 -7.43 0.95
C ARG A 30 -10.21 -6.48 0.91
N VAL A 31 -10.40 -5.25 1.37
CA VAL A 31 -9.32 -4.26 1.45
C VAL A 31 -8.17 -4.73 2.35
N GLU A 32 -8.49 -5.50 3.40
CA GLU A 32 -7.50 -6.06 4.33
C GLU A 32 -6.60 -7.13 3.71
N ASP A 33 -6.98 -7.70 2.56
CA ASP A 33 -6.14 -8.62 1.80
C ASP A 33 -4.98 -7.87 1.12
N MET A 34 -5.13 -6.56 0.90
CA MET A 34 -4.12 -5.71 0.27
C MET A 34 -2.98 -5.36 1.24
N ARG A 35 -1.74 -5.59 0.80
CA ARG A 35 -0.55 -5.26 1.60
C ARG A 35 -0.46 -3.77 1.93
N VAL A 36 -0.68 -2.90 0.95
CA VAL A 36 -0.60 -1.44 1.14
C VAL A 36 -1.62 -0.94 2.17
N PHE A 37 -2.79 -1.58 2.28
CA PHE A 37 -3.77 -1.27 3.31
C PHE A 37 -3.23 -1.66 4.69
N ARG A 38 -2.75 -2.91 4.85
CA ARG A 38 -2.23 -3.38 6.15
C ARG A 38 -1.06 -2.54 6.63
N GLU A 39 -0.12 -2.21 5.74
CA GLU A 39 1.04 -1.39 6.08
C GLU A 39 0.65 0.05 6.48
N SER A 40 -0.28 0.68 5.75
CA SER A 40 -0.74 2.04 6.08
C SER A 40 -1.56 2.08 7.36
N ALA A 41 -2.39 1.08 7.62
CA ALA A 41 -3.15 0.95 8.87
C ALA A 41 -2.22 0.76 10.08
N GLU A 42 -1.22 -0.12 9.98
CA GLU A 42 -0.27 -0.33 11.07
C GLU A 42 0.54 0.94 11.36
N LEU A 43 0.95 1.67 10.33
CA LEU A 43 1.61 2.97 10.48
C LEU A 43 0.76 3.97 11.28
N ALA A 44 -0.54 4.03 11.02
CA ALA A 44 -1.45 4.90 11.76
C ALA A 44 -1.56 4.52 13.24
N PHE A 45 -1.69 3.23 13.54
CA PHE A 45 -1.72 2.75 14.93
C PHE A 45 -0.39 2.97 15.66
N GLU A 46 0.73 2.79 14.98
CA GLU A 46 2.05 3.08 15.54
C GLU A 46 2.21 4.58 15.83
N LEU A 47 1.79 5.46 14.93
CA LEU A 47 1.84 6.91 15.15
C LEU A 47 0.96 7.35 16.32
N GLU A 48 -0.21 6.73 16.52
CA GLU A 48 -1.02 6.95 17.72
C GLU A 48 -0.22 6.71 18.99
N ARG A 49 0.44 5.54 19.08
CA ARG A 49 1.24 5.13 20.23
C ARG A 49 2.45 6.03 20.44
N GLN A 50 3.22 6.29 19.39
CA GLN A 50 4.46 7.07 19.46
C GLN A 50 4.22 8.55 19.75
N SER A 51 3.05 9.09 19.40
CA SER A 51 2.72 10.50 19.63
C SER A 51 2.06 10.78 20.98
N ARG A 52 1.77 9.78 21.83
CA ARG A 52 1.11 9.99 23.13
C ARG A 52 1.89 10.90 24.08
N GLY A 53 3.21 10.97 23.91
CA GLY A 53 4.10 11.82 24.70
C GLY A 53 4.17 13.29 24.27
N PHE A 54 3.45 13.70 23.21
CA PHE A 54 3.51 15.08 22.73
C PHE A 54 3.05 16.07 23.80
N GLY A 55 3.79 17.17 23.92
CA GLY A 55 3.51 18.24 24.86
C GLY A 55 2.13 18.87 24.62
N ARG A 56 1.57 19.49 25.67
CA ARG A 56 0.21 20.08 25.61
C ARG A 56 0.06 21.11 24.50
N ASP A 57 1.10 21.92 24.27
CA ASP A 57 1.13 22.96 23.24
C ASP A 57 1.19 22.40 21.81
N PHE A 58 1.50 21.10 21.65
CA PHE A 58 1.62 20.40 20.36
C PHE A 58 0.49 19.39 20.12
N ARG A 59 -0.59 19.42 20.89
CA ARG A 59 -1.78 18.59 20.66
C ARG A 59 -2.40 18.78 19.27
N TRP A 60 -2.33 20.00 18.74
CA TRP A 60 -2.78 20.30 17.39
C TRP A 60 -1.98 19.51 16.36
N LEU A 61 -0.65 19.41 16.52
CA LEU A 61 0.23 18.71 15.60
C LEU A 61 0.00 17.21 15.65
N ARG A 62 -0.13 16.65 16.86
CA ARG A 62 -0.55 15.26 17.03
C ARG A 62 -1.85 14.98 16.29
N THR A 63 -2.85 15.85 16.44
CA THR A 63 -4.14 15.70 15.76
C THR A 63 -3.98 15.68 14.24
N GLN A 64 -3.15 16.55 13.66
CA GLN A 64 -2.93 16.58 12.21
C GLN A 64 -2.20 15.31 11.71
N ILE A 65 -1.18 14.84 12.45
CA ILE A 65 -0.50 13.58 12.13
C ILE A 65 -1.50 12.42 12.11
N LEU A 66 -2.30 12.27 13.16
CA LEU A 66 -3.25 11.15 13.23
C LEU A 66 -4.35 11.25 12.19
N LYS A 67 -4.91 12.44 11.96
CA LYS A 67 -5.94 12.63 10.93
C LYS A 67 -5.42 12.28 9.55
N SER A 68 -4.30 12.84 9.13
CA SER A 68 -3.73 12.56 7.80
C SER A 68 -3.29 11.09 7.68
N SER A 69 -2.71 10.53 8.73
CA SER A 69 -2.26 9.13 8.75
C SER A 69 -3.42 8.13 8.65
N GLU A 70 -4.47 8.31 9.46
CA GLU A 70 -5.69 7.48 9.46
C GLU A 70 -6.51 7.67 8.18
N SER A 71 -6.43 8.85 7.55
CA SER A 71 -7.12 9.14 6.28
C SER A 71 -6.66 8.23 5.15
N VAL A 72 -5.43 7.70 5.18
CA VAL A 72 -4.92 6.78 4.16
C VAL A 72 -5.71 5.45 4.13
N PRO A 73 -5.73 4.62 5.18
CA PRO A 73 -6.49 3.37 5.17
C PRO A 73 -8.02 3.58 5.09
N THR A 74 -8.56 4.68 5.61
CA THR A 74 -10.01 4.95 5.49
C THR A 74 -10.41 5.28 4.06
N ASN A 75 -9.68 6.16 3.35
CA ASN A 75 -9.94 6.40 1.93
C ASN A 75 -9.71 5.14 1.09
N MET A 76 -8.72 4.30 1.43
CA MET A 76 -8.55 3.01 0.76
C MET A 76 -9.77 2.11 0.91
N THR A 77 -10.36 2.07 2.12
CA THR A 77 -11.58 1.32 2.40
C THR A 77 -12.76 1.86 1.60
N GLU A 78 -13.00 3.18 1.66
CA GLU A 78 -14.07 3.83 0.89
C GLU A 78 -13.95 3.56 -0.61
N GLY A 79 -12.72 3.66 -1.14
CA GLY A 79 -12.43 3.41 -2.54
C GLY A 79 -12.59 1.95 -2.96
N PHE A 80 -12.14 1.01 -2.12
CA PHE A 80 -12.22 -0.43 -2.41
C PHE A 80 -13.67 -0.89 -2.60
N TYR A 81 -14.59 -0.33 -1.80
CA TYR A 81 -16.02 -0.64 -1.87
C TYR A 81 -16.81 0.32 -2.77
N ALA A 82 -16.14 1.16 -3.55
CA ALA A 82 -16.79 2.09 -4.46
C ALA A 82 -17.46 1.39 -5.65
N GLN A 83 -18.51 1.99 -6.20
CA GLN A 83 -19.27 1.40 -7.30
C GLN A 83 -18.52 1.52 -8.63
N TYR A 84 -17.64 2.50 -8.80
CA TYR A 84 -16.94 2.74 -10.06
C TYR A 84 -15.43 2.83 -9.88
N SER A 85 -14.69 2.31 -10.86
CA SER A 85 -13.22 2.39 -10.88
C SER A 85 -12.69 3.84 -10.79
N THR A 86 -13.44 4.82 -11.28
CA THR A 86 -13.08 6.25 -11.16
C THR A 86 -13.22 6.78 -9.74
N GLU A 87 -14.18 6.28 -8.96
CA GLU A 87 -14.34 6.64 -7.55
C GLU A 87 -13.20 6.02 -6.74
N TYR A 88 -12.86 4.76 -7.03
CA TYR A 88 -11.70 4.12 -6.42
C TYR A 88 -10.41 4.91 -6.72
N LEU A 89 -10.20 5.31 -7.97
CA LEU A 89 -9.05 6.12 -8.38
C LEU A 89 -9.00 7.47 -7.62
N GLN A 90 -10.14 8.14 -7.45
CA GLN A 90 -10.22 9.38 -6.66
C GLN A 90 -9.84 9.16 -5.20
N ALA A 91 -10.28 8.05 -4.61
CA ALA A 91 -9.93 7.68 -3.25
C ALA A 91 -8.42 7.40 -3.12
N LEU A 92 -7.81 6.72 -4.09
CA LEU A 92 -6.35 6.49 -4.10
C LEU A 92 -5.56 7.80 -4.24
N TYR A 93 -6.04 8.77 -5.02
CA TYR A 93 -5.42 10.11 -5.04
C TYR A 93 -5.52 10.83 -3.69
N ARG A 94 -6.60 10.64 -2.92
CA ARG A 94 -6.71 11.14 -1.55
C ARG A 94 -5.67 10.46 -0.65
N CYS A 95 -5.60 9.12 -0.69
CA CYS A 95 -4.59 8.36 0.05
C CYS A 95 -3.16 8.88 -0.20
N ARG A 96 -2.83 9.17 -1.47
CA ARG A 96 -1.54 9.73 -1.84
C ARG A 96 -1.27 11.11 -1.23
N ARG A 97 -2.26 12.01 -1.25
CA ARG A 97 -2.13 13.35 -0.66
C ARG A 97 -1.95 13.27 0.85
N GLU A 98 -2.76 12.44 1.50
CA GLU A 98 -2.76 12.26 2.95
C GLU A 98 -1.47 11.62 3.48
N GLY A 99 -0.89 10.65 2.74
CA GLY A 99 0.41 10.10 3.07
C GLY A 99 1.54 11.14 2.97
N ARG A 100 1.49 12.03 1.96
CA ARG A 100 2.46 13.14 1.81
C ARG A 100 2.28 14.20 2.91
N GLU A 101 1.04 14.49 3.30
CA GLU A 101 0.71 15.38 4.42
C GLU A 101 1.19 14.82 5.76
N THR A 102 1.03 13.51 5.97
CA THR A 102 1.58 12.82 7.13
C THR A 102 3.10 13.00 7.20
N GLN A 103 3.82 12.74 6.10
CA GLN A 103 5.28 12.97 6.02
C GLN A 103 5.67 14.40 6.37
N TRP A 104 4.91 15.40 5.92
CA TRP A 104 5.15 16.80 6.26
C TRP A 104 5.01 17.06 7.76
N HIS A 105 3.93 16.59 8.39
CA HIS A 105 3.73 16.78 9.83
C HIS A 105 4.75 16.03 10.68
N LEU A 106 5.27 14.89 10.21
CA LEU A 106 6.36 14.18 10.86
C LEU A 106 7.67 14.99 10.83
N ARG A 107 8.00 15.61 9.69
CA ARG A 107 9.14 16.56 9.60
C ARG A 107 8.93 17.76 10.52
N TYR A 108 7.71 18.27 10.62
CA TYR A 108 7.43 19.36 11.55
C TYR A 108 7.66 18.92 13.00
N ALA A 109 7.13 17.75 13.41
CA ALA A 109 7.28 17.21 14.76
C ALA A 109 8.74 16.98 15.15
N GLU A 110 9.56 16.54 14.19
CA GLU A 110 11.01 16.44 14.32
C GLU A 110 11.63 17.81 14.63
N ARG A 111 11.31 18.83 13.83
CA ARG A 111 11.86 20.18 13.97
C ARG A 111 11.47 20.88 15.26
N VAL A 112 10.29 20.60 15.80
CA VAL A 112 9.83 21.17 17.08
C VAL A 112 10.15 20.28 18.29
N GLY A 113 10.98 19.24 18.11
CA GLY A 113 11.45 18.38 19.20
C GLY A 113 10.38 17.49 19.84
N GLN A 114 9.24 17.28 19.15
CA GLN A 114 8.19 16.35 19.60
C GLN A 114 8.45 14.91 19.15
N MET A 115 9.34 14.72 18.17
CA MET A 115 9.77 13.41 17.69
C MET A 115 11.28 13.42 17.44
N THR A 116 11.97 12.32 17.72
CA THR A 116 13.40 12.22 17.41
C THR A 116 13.61 12.13 15.89
N THR A 117 14.76 12.60 15.40
CA THR A 117 15.10 12.51 13.97
C THR A 117 15.06 11.07 13.45
N ALA A 118 15.57 10.11 14.22
CA ALA A 118 15.56 8.70 13.85
C ALA A 118 14.12 8.17 13.69
N LEU A 119 13.23 8.47 14.65
CA LEU A 119 11.85 7.99 14.61
C LEU A 119 11.04 8.66 13.49
N ALA A 120 11.19 9.98 13.33
CA ALA A 120 10.52 10.70 12.25
C ALA A 120 10.96 10.18 10.88
N GLN A 121 12.27 9.96 10.68
CA GLN A 121 12.79 9.44 9.44
C GLN A 121 12.31 8.02 9.16
N GLN A 122 12.26 7.15 10.17
CA GLN A 122 11.70 5.80 10.06
C GLN A 122 10.25 5.82 9.55
N PHE A 123 9.39 6.67 10.11
CA PHE A 123 8.01 6.79 9.65
C PHE A 123 7.91 7.38 8.25
N ILE A 124 8.73 8.39 7.93
CA ILE A 124 8.75 9.02 6.61
C ILE A 124 9.11 8.00 5.52
N ASP A 125 10.12 7.16 5.76
CA ASP A 125 10.57 6.16 4.79
C ASP A 125 9.54 5.04 4.59
N ARG A 126 8.87 4.62 5.66
CA ARG A 126 7.77 3.65 5.56
C ARG A 126 6.55 4.22 4.85
N TYR A 127 6.21 5.49 5.08
CA TYR A 127 5.20 6.18 4.28
C TYR A 127 5.62 6.31 2.81
N GLU A 128 6.91 6.48 2.50
CA GLU A 128 7.38 6.49 1.13
C GLU A 128 7.15 5.14 0.44
N ALA A 129 7.39 4.03 1.15
CA ALA A 129 7.10 2.68 0.65
C ALA A 129 5.61 2.45 0.40
N VAL A 130 4.74 2.93 1.30
CA VAL A 130 3.28 2.92 1.11
C VAL A 130 2.88 3.76 -0.10
N LEU A 131 3.45 4.96 -0.26
CA LEU A 131 3.14 5.86 -1.38
C LEU A 131 3.57 5.27 -2.73
N LYS A 132 4.69 4.54 -2.78
CA LYS A 132 5.11 3.79 -3.98
C LYS A 132 4.08 2.73 -4.37
N GLN A 133 3.58 1.97 -3.40
CA GLN A 133 2.51 0.99 -3.63
C GLN A 133 1.20 1.64 -4.10
N ILE A 134 0.78 2.73 -3.45
CA ILE A 134 -0.39 3.51 -3.88
C ILE A 134 -0.24 4.01 -5.32
N ASN A 135 0.94 4.54 -5.68
CA ASN A 135 1.19 5.01 -7.05
C ASN A 135 1.15 3.88 -8.08
N SER A 136 1.71 2.72 -7.75
CA SER A 136 1.66 1.52 -8.59
C SER A 136 0.22 1.07 -8.83
N LEU A 137 -0.60 1.04 -7.77
CA LEU A 137 -2.02 0.73 -7.85
C LEU A 137 -2.82 1.76 -8.67
N ILE A 138 -2.58 3.07 -8.46
CA ILE A 138 -3.15 4.16 -9.27
C ILE A 138 -2.89 3.90 -10.75
N ALA A 139 -1.63 3.66 -11.13
CA ALA A 139 -1.25 3.42 -12.52
C ALA A 139 -1.95 2.18 -13.12
N SER A 140 -2.14 1.14 -12.30
CA SER A 140 -2.85 -0.07 -12.70
C SER A 140 -4.34 0.18 -12.98
N ILE A 141 -5.01 0.93 -12.11
CA ILE A 141 -6.42 1.31 -12.27
C ILE A 141 -6.61 2.28 -13.45
N GLU A 142 -5.71 3.24 -13.64
CA GLU A 142 -5.71 4.14 -14.80
C GLU A 142 -5.62 3.36 -16.12
N ARG A 143 -4.72 2.38 -16.22
CA ARG A 143 -4.61 1.49 -17.40
C ARG A 143 -5.92 0.73 -17.64
N LYS A 144 -6.52 0.16 -16.59
CA LYS A 144 -7.80 -0.57 -16.71
C LYS A 144 -8.93 0.32 -17.20
N ILE A 145 -9.05 1.55 -16.69
CA ILE A 145 -10.06 2.52 -17.12
C ILE A 145 -9.84 2.92 -18.58
N ALA A 146 -8.59 3.11 -19.01
CA ALA A 146 -8.26 3.44 -20.40
C ALA A 146 -8.66 2.33 -21.38
N VAL A 147 -8.51 1.06 -20.99
CA VAL A 147 -8.86 -0.10 -21.83
C VAL A 147 -10.36 -0.41 -21.81
N THR A 148 -11.01 -0.33 -20.65
CA THR A 148 -12.38 -0.86 -20.44
C THR A 148 -13.45 0.22 -20.23
N GLY A 149 -13.07 1.50 -20.18
CA GLY A 149 -13.96 2.61 -19.83
C GLY A 149 -14.35 2.63 -18.35
N LYS A 150 -15.40 3.39 -18.00
CA LYS A 150 -15.95 3.41 -16.63
C LYS A 150 -16.71 2.09 -16.38
N SER A 151 -16.06 1.13 -15.77
CA SER A 151 -16.66 -0.15 -15.37
C SER A 151 -16.95 -0.19 -13.86
N LYS A 152 -18.02 -0.90 -13.48
CA LYS A 152 -18.18 -1.39 -12.10
C LYS A 152 -16.98 -2.29 -11.79
N PRO A 153 -16.36 -2.20 -10.61
CA PRO A 153 -15.32 -3.14 -10.24
C PRO A 153 -16.00 -4.50 -9.98
N GLU A 154 -15.91 -5.41 -10.95
CA GLU A 154 -15.99 -6.83 -10.67
C GLU A 154 -14.82 -7.22 -9.73
N PRO A 155 -14.96 -8.28 -8.90
CA PRO A 155 -13.87 -8.76 -8.05
C PRO A 155 -12.57 -8.87 -8.85
N PHE A 156 -11.54 -8.13 -8.44
CA PHE A 156 -10.28 -8.08 -9.16
C PHE A 156 -9.34 -9.18 -8.67
N ILE A 157 -8.72 -9.88 -9.62
CA ILE A 157 -7.53 -10.67 -9.32
C ILE A 157 -6.36 -9.69 -9.35
N VAL A 158 -5.86 -9.38 -8.16
CA VAL A 158 -4.68 -8.54 -8.01
C VAL A 158 -3.52 -9.45 -7.67
N ARG A 159 -2.50 -9.44 -8.53
CA ARG A 159 -1.22 -10.07 -8.22
C ARG A 159 -0.33 -9.01 -7.59
N GLU A 160 0.07 -9.23 -6.35
CA GLU A 160 1.10 -8.44 -5.68
C GLU A 160 2.46 -9.09 -5.92
N SER A 161 3.38 -8.40 -6.60
CA SER A 161 4.78 -8.83 -6.75
C SER A 161 5.70 -7.67 -6.42
N GLU A 162 6.60 -7.80 -5.45
CA GLU A 162 7.64 -6.83 -5.01
C GLU A 162 7.46 -5.34 -5.45
N GLY A 163 6.29 -4.74 -5.22
CA GLY A 163 6.00 -3.32 -5.53
C GLY A 163 5.07 -3.04 -6.72
N GLU A 164 4.60 -4.06 -7.43
CA GLU A 164 3.67 -3.95 -8.55
C GLU A 164 2.32 -4.62 -8.27
N TYR A 165 1.24 -3.88 -8.56
CA TYR A 165 -0.13 -4.37 -8.54
C TYR A 165 -0.58 -4.63 -9.98
N VAL A 166 -0.63 -5.90 -10.39
CA VAL A 166 -1.18 -6.29 -11.69
C VAL A 166 -2.67 -6.60 -11.53
N VAL A 167 -3.52 -5.84 -12.23
CA VAL A 167 -4.97 -6.05 -12.22
C VAL A 167 -5.37 -6.87 -13.45
N GLU A 168 -5.84 -8.09 -13.21
CA GLU A 168 -6.40 -8.96 -14.24
C GLU A 168 -7.92 -9.03 -14.09
N SER A 169 -8.62 -9.11 -15.22
CA SER A 169 -10.05 -9.42 -15.25
C SER A 169 -10.25 -10.86 -14.78
N ALA A 170 -11.22 -11.10 -13.90
CA ALA A 170 -11.63 -12.47 -13.62
C ALA A 170 -12.11 -13.14 -14.93
N PRO A 171 -11.75 -14.42 -15.17
CA PRO A 171 -12.19 -15.17 -16.34
C PRO A 171 -13.71 -15.38 -16.39
#